data_AF-A0AAJ1UP72-F1
#
_entry.id   AF-A0AAJ1UP72-F1
#
_cell.length_a   1.000
_cell.length_b   1.000
_cell.length_c   1.000
_cell.angle_alpha   90.00
_cell.angle_beta   90.00
_cell.angle_gamma   90.00
#
_symmetry.space_group_name_H-M   'P 1'
#
loop_
_entity.id
_entity.type
_entity.pdbx_description
1 polymer ?
#
loop_
_entity_poly.entity_id
_entity_poly.type
_entity_poly.pdbx_seq_one_letter_code
_entity_poly.pdbx_strand_id
1 'polypeptide(L)'
;MEHTKAFLGIGRADAAQAVTRLVAETDGIAVSPDHRREGIGRKIKLFCDSFAAQHHAAIMVSVTTNEAAAGLNNKTKHIVFRRCDGLVIKYVDTVGKPLIWLHDLDGTIPEAAWSVSVLGKTYGPTIVVGEQRAIRSKNTSQDNGVQWILAVDAFGSDINA
;
A
#
# COMPACT_ATOMS: atom_id res chain seq x y z
N MET A 1 -13.59 8.01 -22.50
CA MET A 1 -13.88 6.60 -22.85
C MET A 1 -12.79 6.05 -23.79
N GLU A 2 -11.51 6.34 -23.51
CA GLU A 2 -10.36 5.83 -24.30
C GLU A 2 -9.35 5.08 -23.42
N HIS A 3 -9.16 5.49 -22.16
CA HIS A 3 -8.29 4.78 -21.21
C HIS A 3 -8.74 3.33 -20.92
N THR A 4 -10.05 3.05 -20.97
CA THR A 4 -10.62 1.72 -20.69
C THR A 4 -10.31 0.70 -21.80
N LYS A 5 -10.08 1.15 -23.05
CA LYS A 5 -9.72 0.27 -24.17
C LYS A 5 -8.23 -0.08 -24.18
N ALA A 6 -7.37 0.82 -23.72
CA ALA A 6 -5.93 0.58 -23.65
C ALA A 6 -5.57 -0.57 -22.70
N PHE A 7 -6.38 -0.83 -21.67
CA PHE A 7 -6.09 -1.83 -20.63
C PHE A 7 -6.54 -3.26 -20.95
N LEU A 8 -7.45 -3.48 -21.90
CA LEU A 8 -8.00 -4.80 -22.23
C LEU A 8 -7.03 -5.71 -23.01
N GLY A 9 -5.88 -5.18 -23.47
CA GLY A 9 -4.86 -5.91 -24.25
C GLY A 9 -3.49 -6.04 -23.58
N ILE A 10 -3.38 -5.66 -22.30
CA ILE A 10 -2.12 -5.55 -21.56
C ILE A 10 -1.66 -6.94 -21.10
N GLY A 11 -0.47 -7.37 -21.52
CA GLY A 11 0.14 -8.63 -21.05
C GLY A 11 0.54 -8.54 -19.57
N ARG A 12 0.83 -9.67 -18.92
CA ARG A 12 1.19 -9.72 -17.47
C ARG A 12 2.33 -8.78 -17.08
N ALA A 13 3.32 -8.58 -17.96
CA ALA A 13 4.45 -7.68 -17.72
C ALA A 13 4.04 -6.21 -17.72
N ASP A 14 3.15 -5.82 -18.63
CA ASP A 14 2.63 -4.46 -18.72
C ASP A 14 1.65 -4.17 -17.56
N ALA A 15 0.95 -5.19 -17.05
CA ALA A 15 0.12 -5.09 -15.85
C ALA A 15 0.96 -4.89 -14.58
N ALA A 16 2.09 -5.60 -14.44
CA ALA A 16 3.04 -5.36 -13.35
C ALA A 16 3.59 -3.92 -13.40
N GLN A 17 3.95 -3.44 -14.60
CA GLN A 17 4.42 -2.07 -14.78
C GLN A 17 3.34 -1.03 -14.46
N ALA A 18 2.08 -1.32 -14.77
CA ALA A 18 0.95 -0.48 -14.38
C ALA A 18 0.78 -0.42 -12.85
N VAL A 19 0.94 -1.55 -12.15
CA VAL A 19 0.95 -1.57 -10.67
C VAL A 19 2.09 -0.72 -10.11
N THR A 20 3.32 -0.87 -10.63
CA THR A 20 4.47 -0.05 -10.21
C THR A 20 4.23 1.46 -10.41
N ARG A 21 3.39 1.86 -11.37
CA ARG A 21 3.01 3.27 -11.55
C ARG A 21 1.96 3.76 -10.55
N LEU A 22 1.12 2.87 -10.04
CA LEU A 22 0.01 3.21 -9.15
C LEU A 22 0.38 3.11 -7.66
N VAL A 23 1.50 2.49 -7.34
CA VAL A 23 2.00 2.33 -5.97
C VAL A 23 3.27 3.14 -5.81
N ALA A 24 3.27 4.08 -4.88
CA ALA A 24 4.47 4.76 -4.42
C ALA A 24 4.91 4.19 -3.07
N GLU A 25 6.21 4.16 -2.82
CA GLU A 25 6.79 3.73 -1.55
C GLU A 25 7.62 4.86 -0.92
N THR A 26 7.49 5.03 0.39
CA THR A 26 8.42 5.83 1.18
C THR A 26 9.40 4.91 1.89
N ASP A 27 10.63 4.80 1.37
CA ASP A 27 11.68 3.94 1.95
C ASP A 27 12.10 4.39 3.36
N GLY A 28 12.13 5.70 3.62
CA GLY A 28 12.52 6.21 4.92
C GLY A 28 12.40 7.72 5.08
N ILE A 29 12.13 8.16 6.31
CA ILE A 29 12.16 9.55 6.72
C ILE A 29 13.04 9.67 7.95
N ALA A 30 14.11 10.45 7.85
CA ALA A 30 15.00 10.77 8.94
C ALA A 30 14.89 12.26 9.31
N VAL A 31 14.88 12.55 10.61
CA VAL A 31 14.89 13.92 11.15
C VAL A 31 16.00 13.99 12.19
N SER A 32 16.86 15.00 12.08
CA SER A 32 17.91 15.24 13.08
C SER A 32 17.30 15.35 14.49
N PRO A 33 17.93 14.75 15.52
CA PRO A 33 17.47 14.87 16.90
C PRO A 33 17.25 16.32 17.36
N ASP A 34 18.08 17.26 16.89
CA ASP A 34 18.02 18.68 17.25
C ASP A 34 16.76 19.38 16.75
N HIS A 35 16.08 18.79 15.75
CA HIS A 35 14.87 19.33 15.13
C HIS A 35 13.61 18.49 15.43
N ARG A 36 13.66 17.66 16.47
CA ARG A 36 12.49 16.90 16.91
C ARG A 36 11.37 17.83 17.37
N ARG A 37 10.12 17.37 17.22
CA ARG A 37 8.89 18.08 17.60
C ARG A 37 8.57 19.35 16.81
N GLU A 38 9.42 19.77 15.88
CA GLU A 38 9.14 20.87 14.94
C GLU A 38 8.17 20.47 13.81
N GLY A 39 7.79 19.18 13.74
CA GLY A 39 6.88 18.67 12.73
C GLY A 39 7.51 18.43 11.35
N ILE A 40 8.83 18.45 11.24
CA ILE A 40 9.57 18.24 9.97
C ILE A 40 9.19 16.91 9.32
N GLY A 41 9.23 15.80 10.06
CA GLY A 41 8.88 14.48 9.51
C GLY A 41 7.46 14.43 8.95
N ARG A 42 6.51 15.14 9.58
CA ARG A 42 5.14 15.28 9.07
C ARG A 42 5.08 16.08 7.77
N LYS A 43 5.82 17.19 7.69
CA LYS A 43 5.89 18.00 6.46
C LYS A 43 6.48 17.18 5.31
N ILE A 44 7.55 16.43 5.56
CA ILE A 44 8.18 15.54 4.57
C ILE A 44 7.19 14.46 4.12
N LYS A 45 6.55 13.75 5.05
CA LYS A 45 5.59 12.68 4.70
C LYS A 45 4.44 13.22 3.84
N LEU A 46 3.83 14.34 4.22
CA LEU A 46 2.75 14.97 3.44
C LEU A 46 3.22 15.46 2.07
N PHE A 47 4.46 15.95 1.97
CA PHE A 47 5.06 16.28 0.68
C PHE A 47 5.21 15.03 -0.20
N CYS A 48 5.75 13.93 0.34
CA CYS A 48 5.86 12.66 -0.39
C CYS A 48 4.50 12.14 -0.87
N ASP A 49 3.48 12.16 0.00
CA ASP A 49 2.11 11.76 -0.35
C ASP A 49 1.55 12.63 -1.49
N SER A 50 1.73 13.96 -1.41
CA SER A 50 1.26 14.90 -2.43
C SER A 50 2.01 14.73 -3.75
N PHE A 51 3.33 14.56 -3.69
CA PHE A 51 4.18 14.34 -4.86
C PHE A 51 3.79 13.04 -5.57
N ALA A 52 3.65 11.94 -4.84
CA ALA A 52 3.20 10.67 -5.40
C ALA A 52 1.81 10.80 -6.06
N ALA A 53 0.86 11.49 -5.43
CA ALA A 53 -0.47 11.73 -5.99
C ALA A 53 -0.41 12.54 -7.30
N GLN A 54 0.41 13.60 -7.34
CA GLN A 54 0.64 14.43 -8.53
C GLN A 54 1.26 13.62 -9.68
N HIS A 55 2.01 12.57 -9.34
CA HIS A 55 2.62 11.63 -10.29
C HIS A 55 1.79 10.34 -10.48
N HIS A 56 0.49 10.41 -10.19
CA HIS A 56 -0.53 9.37 -10.49
C HIS A 56 -0.45 8.08 -9.67
N ALA A 57 0.27 8.08 -8.54
CA ALA A 57 0.13 7.00 -7.57
C ALA A 57 -1.28 7.03 -6.96
N ALA A 58 -1.92 5.87 -6.89
CA ALA A 58 -3.21 5.66 -6.24
C ALA A 58 -3.05 5.35 -4.75
N ILE A 59 -1.95 4.68 -4.38
CA ILE A 59 -1.62 4.38 -2.98
C ILE A 59 -0.16 4.73 -2.65
N MET A 60 0.08 5.11 -1.40
CA MET A 60 1.40 5.21 -0.78
C MET A 60 1.56 4.08 0.22
N VAL A 61 2.69 3.39 0.18
CA VAL A 61 3.08 2.38 1.17
C VAL A 61 4.39 2.77 1.86
N SER A 62 4.61 2.29 3.07
CA SER A 62 5.91 2.40 3.75
C SER A 62 6.02 1.40 4.88
N VAL A 63 7.25 1.04 5.24
CA VAL A 63 7.54 0.27 6.46
C VAL A 63 7.71 1.22 7.64
N THR A 64 7.02 0.95 8.74
CA THR A 64 7.20 1.60 10.03
C THR A 64 8.09 0.74 10.90
N THR A 65 9.34 1.15 11.13
CA THR A 65 10.34 0.35 11.87
C THR A 65 10.41 0.66 13.36
N ASN A 66 9.62 1.60 13.86
CA ASN A 66 9.54 1.95 15.28
C ASN A 66 8.24 2.73 15.59
N GLU A 67 7.99 2.96 16.88
CA GLU A 67 6.80 3.69 17.36
C GLU A 67 6.71 5.12 16.79
N ALA A 68 7.83 5.82 16.61
CA ALA A 68 7.81 7.17 16.07
C ALA A 68 7.39 7.18 14.59
N ALA A 69 7.84 6.21 13.80
CA ALA A 69 7.44 6.02 12.40
C ALA A 69 5.96 5.62 12.29
N ALA A 70 5.49 4.72 13.15
CA ALA A 70 4.07 4.35 13.22
C ALA A 70 3.20 5.56 13.62
N GLY A 71 3.63 6.33 14.62
CA GLY A 71 2.96 7.55 15.06
C GLY A 71 2.93 8.65 14.00
N LEU A 72 3.98 8.78 13.20
CA LEU A 72 4.02 9.68 12.04
C LEU A 72 2.98 9.28 11.00
N ASN A 73 2.94 8.02 10.60
CA ASN A 73 2.02 7.50 9.59
C ASN A 73 0.55 7.62 10.04
N ASN A 74 0.25 7.29 11.30
CA ASN A 74 -1.09 7.52 11.87
C ASN A 74 -1.51 9.00 11.80
N LYS A 75 -0.61 9.93 12.12
CA LYS A 75 -0.87 11.39 12.06
C LYS A 75 -1.07 11.92 10.64
N THR A 76 -0.59 11.20 9.63
CA THR A 76 -0.77 11.53 8.21
C THR A 76 -1.89 10.71 7.57
N LYS A 77 -2.75 10.04 8.37
CA LYS A 77 -3.91 9.26 7.90
C LYS A 77 -3.53 8.00 7.10
N HIS A 78 -2.33 7.47 7.31
CA HIS A 78 -1.98 6.13 6.84
C HIS A 78 -2.56 5.12 7.81
N ILE A 79 -3.07 4.00 7.28
CA ILE A 79 -3.45 2.83 8.05
C ILE A 79 -2.16 2.08 8.36
N VAL A 80 -1.77 2.03 9.63
CA VAL A 80 -0.63 1.22 10.09
C VAL A 80 -1.13 -0.16 10.47
N PHE A 81 -0.52 -1.20 9.93
CA PHE A 81 -0.91 -2.58 10.20
C PHE A 81 -0.49 -2.98 11.62
N ARG A 82 -1.29 -3.83 12.28
CA ARG A 82 -1.02 -4.21 13.67
C ARG A 82 0.21 -5.13 13.78
N ARG A 83 0.41 -6.04 12.82
CA ARG A 83 1.58 -6.91 12.67
C ARG A 83 1.40 -7.77 11.42
N CYS A 84 2.19 -7.47 10.38
CA CYS A 84 2.15 -8.16 9.11
C CYS A 84 3.46 -8.93 8.87
N ASP A 85 3.37 -10.14 8.33
CA ASP A 85 4.54 -10.84 7.80
C ASP A 85 4.86 -10.37 6.36
N GLY A 86 3.85 -9.82 5.68
CA GLY A 86 4.04 -9.15 4.40
C GLY A 86 2.86 -8.27 3.99
N LEU A 87 3.14 -7.34 3.07
CA LEU A 87 2.15 -6.54 2.35
C LEU A 87 1.76 -7.26 1.07
N VAL A 88 0.47 -7.47 0.87
CA VAL A 88 -0.09 -8.08 -0.33
C VAL A 88 -0.84 -7.01 -1.12
N ILE A 89 -0.37 -6.69 -2.31
CA ILE A 89 -1.10 -5.83 -3.25
C ILE A 89 -1.60 -6.70 -4.38
N LYS A 90 -2.93 -6.81 -4.48
CA LYS A 90 -3.62 -7.54 -5.53
C LYS A 90 -4.23 -6.55 -6.51
N TYR A 91 -3.93 -6.76 -7.78
CA TYR A 91 -4.52 -6.05 -8.89
C TYR A 91 -5.52 -6.96 -9.58
N VAL A 92 -6.78 -6.52 -9.72
CA VAL A 92 -7.82 -7.27 -10.44
C VAL A 92 -8.15 -6.51 -11.73
N ASP A 93 -7.74 -7.07 -12.87
CA ASP A 93 -8.19 -6.57 -14.18
C ASP A 93 -9.65 -6.96 -14.44
N THR A 94 -10.21 -6.40 -15.51
CA THR A 94 -11.56 -6.70 -16.01
C THR A 94 -11.72 -8.15 -16.48
N VAL A 95 -10.64 -8.91 -16.60
CA VAL A 95 -10.63 -10.34 -16.98
C VAL A 95 -10.60 -11.24 -15.73
N GLY A 96 -10.49 -10.65 -14.53
CA GLY A 96 -10.55 -11.33 -13.24
C GLY A 96 -9.30 -12.11 -12.87
N LYS A 97 -8.16 -11.90 -13.56
CA LYS A 97 -6.89 -12.58 -13.21
C LYS A 97 -6.07 -11.70 -12.28
N PRO A 98 -5.83 -12.13 -11.02
CA PRO A 98 -5.10 -11.31 -10.08
C PRO A 98 -3.60 -11.31 -10.35
N LEU A 99 -3.00 -10.13 -10.39
CA LEU A 99 -1.56 -9.98 -10.22
C LEU A 99 -1.30 -9.64 -8.75
N ILE A 100 -0.42 -10.41 -8.11
CA ILE A 100 -0.13 -10.29 -6.67
C ILE A 100 1.31 -9.82 -6.53
N TRP A 101 1.49 -8.72 -5.83
CA TRP A 101 2.79 -8.24 -5.37
C TRP A 101 2.89 -8.45 -3.87
N LEU A 102 3.89 -9.21 -3.45
CA LEU A 102 4.16 -9.53 -2.05
C LEU A 102 5.47 -8.86 -1.64
N HIS A 103 5.42 -8.11 -0.54
CA HIS A 103 6.62 -7.62 0.13
C HIS A 103 6.68 -8.16 1.55
N ASP A 104 7.62 -9.07 1.77
CA ASP A 104 7.87 -9.65 3.07
C ASP A 104 8.64 -8.66 3.96
N LEU A 105 8.32 -8.69 5.25
CA LEU A 105 9.24 -8.18 6.26
C LEU A 105 10.19 -9.31 6.62
N ASP A 106 11.50 -9.05 6.57
CA ASP A 106 12.54 -10.05 6.87
C ASP A 106 12.60 -10.47 8.35
N GLY A 107 11.78 -9.84 9.19
CA GLY A 107 11.66 -10.11 10.62
C GLY A 107 12.84 -9.60 11.46
N THR A 108 13.77 -8.83 10.88
CA THR A 108 14.93 -8.28 11.59
C THR A 108 14.54 -7.26 12.66
N ILE A 109 13.43 -6.54 12.43
CA ILE A 109 12.85 -5.56 13.35
C ILE A 109 11.48 -6.11 13.82
N PRO A 110 11.36 -6.61 15.06
CA PRO A 110 10.14 -7.25 15.55
C PRO A 110 8.89 -6.36 15.54
N GLU A 111 9.07 -5.06 15.73
CA GLU A 111 8.03 -4.03 15.70
C GLU A 111 7.73 -3.48 14.31
N ALA A 112 8.44 -3.93 13.27
CA ALA A 112 8.20 -3.46 11.92
C ALA A 112 6.78 -3.82 11.45
N ALA A 113 6.14 -2.88 10.77
CA ALA A 113 4.84 -3.08 10.17
C ALA A 113 4.74 -2.28 8.86
N TRP A 114 3.88 -2.72 7.96
CA TRP A 114 3.51 -1.93 6.79
C TRP A 114 2.49 -0.86 7.15
N SER A 115 2.53 0.25 6.44
CA SER A 115 1.49 1.28 6.45
C SER A 115 1.06 1.62 5.03
N VAL A 116 -0.21 1.96 4.86
CA VAL A 116 -0.77 2.31 3.55
C VAL A 116 -1.69 3.52 3.64
N SER A 117 -1.67 4.36 2.60
CA SER A 117 -2.66 5.43 2.42
C SER A 117 -3.17 5.46 0.99
N VAL A 118 -4.43 5.85 0.83
CA VAL A 118 -5.05 6.08 -0.46
C VAL A 118 -4.84 7.53 -0.85
N LEU A 119 -4.14 7.74 -1.96
CA LEU A 119 -3.82 9.05 -2.50
C LEU A 119 -4.83 9.52 -3.55
N GLY A 120 -5.47 8.57 -4.24
CA GLY A 120 -6.36 8.87 -5.34
C GLY A 120 -7.18 7.66 -5.80
N LYS A 121 -7.91 7.85 -6.89
CA LYS A 121 -8.74 6.83 -7.53
C LYS A 121 -7.95 6.08 -8.59
N THR A 122 -8.33 4.84 -8.89
CA THR A 122 -7.83 4.14 -10.08
C THR A 122 -8.89 4.18 -11.17
N TYR A 123 -8.50 4.55 -12.40
CA TYR A 123 -9.43 4.52 -13.53
C TYR A 123 -9.23 3.22 -14.31
N GLY A 124 -9.89 2.16 -13.83
CA GLY A 124 -9.90 0.84 -14.44
C GLY A 124 -9.87 -0.28 -13.39
N PRO A 125 -8.71 -0.93 -13.19
CA PRO A 125 -8.56 -2.07 -12.29
C PRO A 125 -8.65 -1.67 -10.82
N THR A 126 -9.27 -2.55 -10.01
CA THR A 126 -9.30 -2.39 -8.56
C THR A 126 -7.98 -2.84 -7.96
N ILE A 127 -7.38 -2.00 -7.11
CA ILE A 127 -6.24 -2.37 -6.26
C ILE A 127 -6.80 -2.81 -4.92
N VAL A 128 -6.51 -4.03 -4.50
CA VAL A 128 -6.84 -4.53 -3.17
C VAL A 128 -5.55 -4.69 -2.38
N VAL A 129 -5.49 -4.14 -1.19
CA VAL A 129 -4.35 -4.26 -0.29
C VAL A 129 -4.75 -5.12 0.90
N GLY A 130 -3.91 -6.09 1.20
CA GLY A 130 -4.06 -7.00 2.30
C GLY A 130 -2.79 -7.13 3.12
N GLU A 131 -2.97 -7.60 4.34
CA GLU A 131 -1.93 -7.98 5.27
C GLU A 131 -1.83 -9.50 5.25
N GLN A 132 -0.63 -10.03 4.92
CA GLN A 132 -0.36 -11.45 5.15
C GLN A 132 0.02 -11.67 6.60
N ARG A 133 -0.60 -12.68 7.22
CA ARG A 133 -0.25 -13.17 8.55
C ARG A 133 0.13 -14.64 8.48
N ALA A 134 1.04 -15.05 9.35
CA ALA A 134 1.44 -16.44 9.51
C ALA A 134 0.22 -17.31 9.77
N ILE A 135 0.07 -18.36 8.96
CA ILE A 135 -1.03 -19.33 9.06
C ILE A 135 -0.89 -20.07 10.40
N ARG A 136 -1.60 -19.62 11.44
CA ARG A 136 -1.55 -20.23 12.78
C ARG A 136 -2.58 -21.34 13.01
N SER A 137 -3.28 -21.84 11.98
CA SER A 137 -4.31 -22.88 12.15
C SER A 137 -4.57 -23.64 10.84
N LYS A 138 -4.73 -24.97 10.94
CA LYS A 138 -5.13 -25.87 9.83
C LYS A 138 -6.57 -25.66 9.34
N ASN A 139 -7.33 -24.76 9.95
CA ASN A 139 -8.71 -24.45 9.58
C ASN A 139 -8.93 -22.94 9.60
N THR A 140 -8.82 -22.29 8.43
CA THR A 140 -9.72 -21.17 8.03
C THR A 140 -9.47 -20.72 6.58
N SER A 141 -10.58 -20.66 5.83
CA SER A 141 -10.92 -19.82 4.66
C SER A 141 -9.86 -19.47 3.59
N GLN A 142 -10.03 -20.12 2.43
CA GLN A 142 -9.87 -19.73 1.00
C GLN A 142 -8.78 -18.76 0.48
N ASP A 143 -8.02 -17.99 1.28
CA ASP A 143 -7.05 -16.98 0.76
C ASP A 143 -5.69 -17.01 1.48
N ASN A 144 -5.17 -18.21 1.83
CA ASN A 144 -3.79 -18.46 2.28
C ASN A 144 -3.24 -17.55 3.41
N GLY A 145 -4.10 -17.05 4.32
CA GLY A 145 -3.67 -16.23 5.46
C GLY A 145 -3.56 -14.72 5.18
N VAL A 146 -4.14 -14.24 4.07
CA VAL A 146 -4.26 -12.80 3.77
C VAL A 146 -5.55 -12.24 4.38
N GLN A 147 -5.43 -11.13 5.11
CA GLN A 147 -6.56 -10.30 5.51
C GLN A 147 -6.59 -9.06 4.61
N TRP A 148 -7.62 -8.91 3.78
CA TRP A 148 -7.84 -7.71 2.97
C TRP A 148 -8.25 -6.53 3.88
N ILE A 149 -7.71 -5.35 3.57
CA ILE A 149 -7.80 -4.14 4.44
C ILE A 149 -8.46 -3.00 3.69
N LEU A 150 -8.14 -2.83 2.41
CA LEU A 150 -8.72 -1.77 1.59
C LEU A 150 -8.75 -2.19 0.13
N ALA A 151 -9.73 -1.66 -0.59
CA ALA A 151 -9.82 -1.66 -2.04
C ALA A 151 -9.84 -0.22 -2.54
N VAL A 152 -9.20 0.03 -3.68
CA VAL A 152 -9.19 1.33 -4.37
C VAL A 152 -9.64 1.11 -5.81
N ASP A 153 -10.66 1.85 -6.23
CA ASP A 153 -11.23 1.80 -7.57
C ASP A 153 -11.59 3.22 -8.10
N ALA A 154 -12.40 3.27 -9.16
CA ALA A 154 -12.85 4.52 -9.78
C ALA A 154 -13.82 5.32 -8.90
N PHE A 155 -14.45 4.68 -7.92
CA PHE A 155 -15.39 5.29 -6.99
C PHE A 155 -14.68 5.82 -5.74
N GLY A 156 -13.55 5.24 -5.36
CA GLY A 156 -12.72 5.69 -4.23
C GLY A 156 -12.11 4.53 -3.48
N SER A 157 -12.00 4.67 -2.16
CA SER A 157 -11.55 3.58 -1.29
C SER A 157 -12.72 2.94 -0.55
N ASP A 158 -12.77 1.61 -0.50
CA ASP A 158 -13.59 0.84 0.42
C ASP A 158 -12.68 0.16 1.46
N ILE A 159 -13.00 0.37 2.74
CA ILE A 159 -12.24 -0.13 3.90
C ILE A 159 -12.77 -1.47 4.43
N ASN A 160 -13.72 -2.10 3.73
CA ASN A 160 -14.27 -3.42 4.06
C ASN A 160 -14.05 -4.45 2.94
N ALA A 161 -12.93 -4.33 2.22
CA ALA A 161 -12.57 -5.18 1.09
C ALA A 161 -12.38 -6.65 1.45
#